data_AF-A0A535BFX1-F1
#
_entry.id   AF-A0A535BFX1-F1
#
_cell.length_a   1.000
_cell.length_b   1.000
_cell.length_c   1.000
_cell.angle_alpha   90.00
_cell.angle_beta   90.00
_cell.angle_gamma   90.00
#
_symmetry.space_group_name_H-M   'P 1'
#
loop_
_entity.id
_entity.type
_entity.pdbx_description
1 polymer ?
#
loop_
_entity_poly.entity_id
_entity_poly.type
_entity_poly.pdbx_seq_one_letter_code
_entity_poly.pdbx_strand_id
1 'polypeptide(L)'
;MSRAARLLVALIFFSGAFCSLPRPASAQQKPKLKPLHIALANHSVTMTAIYVAKQLGIYENYGFDARVLVLEPRAAIAALLTEDLHFYTAIGSTGRAALRGVPVRVGLVALNRPDFML
;
A
#
# COMPACT_ATOMS: atom_id res chain seq x y z
N MET A 1 -42.51 -22.87 48.64
CA MET A 1 -41.90 -22.00 47.60
C MET A 1 -42.46 -22.37 46.23
N SER A 2 -43.16 -21.43 45.60
CA SER A 2 -43.93 -21.65 44.37
C SER A 2 -43.01 -21.91 43.17
N ARG A 3 -43.47 -22.76 42.22
CA ARG A 3 -42.76 -23.08 40.96
C ARG A 3 -42.36 -21.82 40.17
N ALA A 4 -43.11 -20.73 40.34
CA ALA A 4 -42.83 -19.42 39.74
C ALA A 4 -41.50 -18.80 40.23
N ALA A 5 -41.16 -18.93 41.52
CA ALA A 5 -39.91 -18.38 42.06
C ALA A 5 -38.67 -19.10 41.53
N ARG A 6 -38.78 -20.41 41.25
CA ARG A 6 -37.68 -21.19 40.65
C ARG A 6 -37.46 -20.86 39.18
N LEU A 7 -38.54 -20.58 38.44
CA LEU A 7 -38.49 -20.11 37.04
C LEU A 7 -37.86 -18.72 36.93
N LEU A 8 -38.18 -17.82 37.85
CA LEU A 8 -37.64 -16.44 37.86
C LEU A 8 -36.13 -16.42 38.14
N VAL A 9 -35.66 -17.24 39.09
CA VAL A 9 -34.22 -17.38 39.40
C VAL A 9 -33.45 -18.00 38.23
N ALA A 10 -34.03 -18.99 37.54
CA ALA A 10 -33.42 -19.60 36.36
C ALA A 10 -33.28 -18.60 35.20
N LEU A 11 -34.26 -17.72 34.99
CA LEU A 11 -34.23 -16.69 33.94
C LEU A 11 -33.14 -15.62 34.18
N ILE A 12 -32.93 -15.24 35.44
CA ILE A 12 -31.88 -14.28 35.84
C ILE A 12 -30.49 -14.90 35.65
N PHE A 13 -30.32 -16.19 35.98
CA PHE A 13 -29.07 -16.92 35.75
C PHE A 13 -28.76 -17.06 34.25
N PHE A 14 -29.78 -17.30 33.41
CA PHE A 14 -29.61 -17.43 31.96
C PHE A 14 -29.23 -16.10 31.29
N SER A 15 -29.76 -14.97 31.79
CA SER A 15 -29.40 -13.63 31.31
C SER A 15 -27.97 -13.23 31.68
N GLY A 16 -27.51 -13.61 32.88
CA GLY A 16 -26.12 -13.37 33.31
C GLY A 16 -25.09 -14.13 32.48
N ALA A 17 -25.41 -15.36 32.05
CA ALA A 17 -24.52 -16.19 31.23
C ALA A 17 -24.40 -15.69 29.76
N PHE A 18 -25.37 -14.92 29.26
CA PHE A 18 -25.32 -14.37 27.90
C PHE A 18 -24.44 -13.12 27.81
N CYS A 19 -24.10 -12.48 28.94
CA CYS A 19 -23.28 -11.27 28.98
C CYS A 19 -21.76 -11.56 28.99
N SER A 20 -21.37 -12.80 29.22
CA SER A 20 -19.97 -13.26 29.30
C SER A 20 -19.47 -14.01 28.07
N LEU A 21 -20.25 -14.05 26.99
CA LEU A 21 -19.75 -14.51 25.69
C LEU A 21 -18.71 -13.51 25.17
N PRO A 22 -17.51 -13.97 24.74
CA PRO A 22 -16.53 -13.10 24.11
C PRO A 22 -17.21 -12.44 22.91
N ARG A 23 -17.40 -11.12 23.00
CA ARG A 23 -17.86 -10.29 21.89
C ARG A 23 -16.96 -10.66 20.70
N PRO A 24 -17.49 -11.12 19.55
CA PRO A 24 -16.65 -11.34 18.39
C PRO A 24 -15.94 -10.01 18.18
N ALA A 25 -14.62 -10.01 18.37
CA ALA A 25 -13.78 -8.85 18.12
C ALA A 25 -14.20 -8.39 16.73
N SER A 26 -14.84 -7.22 16.69
CA SER A 26 -15.27 -6.56 15.46
C SER A 26 -14.18 -6.84 14.44
N ALA A 27 -14.53 -7.48 13.32
CA ALA A 27 -13.61 -7.74 12.24
C ALA A 27 -12.89 -6.42 11.96
N GLN A 28 -11.67 -6.27 12.49
CA GLN A 28 -10.94 -5.02 12.44
C GLN A 28 -10.70 -4.78 10.97
N GLN A 29 -11.47 -3.85 10.42
CA GLN A 29 -11.42 -3.53 9.00
C GLN A 29 -9.97 -3.15 8.74
N LYS A 30 -9.25 -3.99 7.98
CA LYS A 30 -7.83 -3.75 7.68
C LYS A 30 -7.71 -2.30 7.22
N PRO A 31 -6.70 -1.54 7.69
CA PRO A 31 -6.50 -0.17 7.28
C PRO A 31 -6.63 -0.06 5.77
N LYS A 32 -7.52 0.82 5.29
CA LYS A 32 -7.74 0.99 3.85
C LYS A 32 -6.46 1.58 3.26
N LEU A 33 -5.69 0.73 2.60
CA LEU A 33 -4.45 1.12 1.94
C LEU A 33 -4.74 2.07 0.78
N LYS A 34 -3.91 3.10 0.62
CA LYS A 34 -3.98 4.03 -0.51
C LYS A 34 -3.27 3.43 -1.71
N PRO A 35 -3.83 3.49 -2.93
CA PRO A 35 -3.14 2.96 -4.11
C PRO A 35 -1.82 3.74 -4.34
N LEU A 36 -0.77 3.01 -4.70
CA LEU A 36 0.53 3.58 -5.04
C LEU A 36 1.05 2.89 -6.30
N HIS A 37 1.06 3.60 -7.43
CA HIS A 37 1.50 3.05 -8.71
C HIS A 37 2.94 3.48 -9.02
N ILE A 38 3.83 2.50 -9.14
CA ILE A 38 5.26 2.69 -9.37
C ILE A 38 5.62 1.97 -10.68
N ALA A 39 6.16 2.70 -11.65
CA ALA A 39 6.61 2.15 -12.90
C ALA A 39 8.12 2.01 -12.93
N LEU A 40 8.56 0.85 -13.40
CA LEU A 40 9.95 0.55 -13.68
C LEU A 40 10.20 0.67 -15.17
N ALA A 41 11.39 1.10 -15.54
CA ALA A 41 11.81 1.14 -16.95
C ALA A 41 12.05 -0.25 -17.54
N ASN A 42 12.46 -1.20 -16.70
CA ASN A 42 12.80 -2.57 -17.07
C ASN A 42 12.78 -3.48 -15.84
N HIS A 43 12.93 -4.78 -16.08
CA HIS A 43 13.30 -5.75 -15.05
C HIS A 43 14.83 -5.79 -14.97
N SER A 44 15.40 -5.21 -13.92
CA SER A 44 16.84 -5.22 -13.66
C SER A 44 17.11 -5.40 -12.17
N VAL A 45 18.31 -5.91 -11.85
CA VAL A 45 18.81 -6.06 -10.48
C VAL A 45 18.78 -4.73 -9.73
N THR A 46 18.95 -3.60 -10.41
CA THR A 46 18.86 -2.26 -9.77
C THR A 46 17.46 -1.98 -9.19
N MET A 47 16.42 -2.65 -9.68
CA MET A 47 15.05 -2.50 -9.17
C MET A 47 14.72 -3.43 -7.99
N THR A 48 15.66 -4.28 -7.58
CA THR A 48 15.45 -5.29 -6.51
C THR A 48 14.92 -4.66 -5.23
N ALA A 49 15.42 -3.50 -4.83
CA ALA A 49 14.98 -2.82 -3.61
C ALA A 49 13.47 -2.52 -3.61
N ILE A 50 12.90 -2.17 -4.77
CA ILE A 50 11.46 -1.86 -4.91
C ILE A 50 10.62 -3.13 -4.74
N TYR A 51 11.07 -4.24 -5.34
CA TYR A 51 10.40 -5.53 -5.21
C TYR A 51 10.51 -6.11 -3.79
N VAL A 52 11.70 -6.05 -3.19
CA VAL A 52 11.94 -6.50 -1.82
C VAL A 52 11.11 -5.68 -0.83
N ALA A 53 11.04 -4.36 -1.00
CA ALA A 53 10.21 -3.50 -0.16
C ALA A 53 8.73 -3.90 -0.21
N LYS A 54 8.22 -4.26 -1.39
CA LYS A 54 6.86 -4.80 -1.54
C LYS A 54 6.70 -6.15 -0.86
N GLN A 55 7.65 -7.07 -1.07
CA GLN A 55 7.56 -8.42 -0.49
C GLN A 55 7.65 -8.42 1.05
N LEU A 56 8.40 -7.47 1.62
CA LEU A 56 8.54 -7.27 3.07
C LEU A 56 7.37 -6.46 3.69
N GLY A 57 6.38 -6.06 2.90
CA GLY A 57 5.24 -5.30 3.40
C GLY A 57 5.57 -3.85 3.78
N ILE A 58 6.69 -3.29 3.30
CA ILE A 58 7.15 -1.96 3.70
C ILE A 58 6.14 -0.90 3.27
N TYR A 59 5.63 -0.96 2.03
CA TYR A 59 4.65 0.02 1.56
C TYR A 59 3.34 -0.04 2.35
N GLU A 60 2.90 -1.24 2.69
CA GLU A 60 1.72 -1.53 3.48
C GLU A 60 1.85 -0.98 4.91
N ASN A 61 3.04 -1.11 5.51
CA ASN A 61 3.36 -0.50 6.81
C ASN A 61 3.29 1.03 6.77
N TYR A 62 3.54 1.65 5.61
CA TYR A 62 3.33 3.07 5.37
C TYR A 62 1.90 3.41 4.89
N GLY A 63 0.98 2.43 4.83
CA GLY A 63 -0.42 2.64 4.47
C GLY A 63 -0.70 2.64 2.96
N PHE A 64 0.18 2.06 2.13
CA PHE A 64 0.04 2.01 0.67
C PHE A 64 -0.15 0.59 0.13
N ASP A 65 -1.01 0.46 -0.89
CA ASP A 65 -1.12 -0.72 -1.77
C ASP A 65 -0.24 -0.47 -3.00
N ALA A 66 1.02 -0.93 -2.93
CA ALA A 66 1.99 -0.70 -3.99
C ALA A 66 1.80 -1.63 -5.19
N ARG A 67 1.46 -1.05 -6.34
CA ARG A 67 1.46 -1.72 -7.64
C ARG A 67 2.73 -1.34 -8.39
N VAL A 68 3.57 -2.34 -8.62
CA VAL A 68 4.81 -2.21 -9.37
C VAL A 68 4.56 -2.76 -10.77
N LEU A 69 4.71 -1.92 -11.77
CA LEU A 69 4.50 -2.25 -13.19
C LEU A 69 5.75 -1.89 -13.99
N VAL A 70 5.92 -2.49 -15.16
CA VAL A 70 7.00 -2.15 -16.08
C VAL A 70 6.40 -1.45 -17.28
N LEU A 71 6.89 -0.26 -17.59
CA LEU A 71 6.41 0.56 -18.70
C LEU A 71 7.58 1.07 -19.53
N GLU A 72 7.35 1.17 -20.84
CA GLU A 72 8.23 1.90 -21.75
C GLU A 72 8.25 3.40 -21.34
N PRO A 73 9.40 4.09 -21.45
CA PRO A 73 9.55 5.47 -20.97
C PRO A 73 8.50 6.48 -21.41
N ARG A 74 8.05 6.47 -22.67
CA ARG A 74 7.04 7.41 -23.15
C ARG A 74 5.69 7.12 -22.51
N ALA A 75 5.31 5.85 -22.40
CA ALA A 75 4.09 5.44 -21.72
C ALA A 75 4.11 5.81 -20.23
N ALA A 76 5.26 5.61 -19.56
CA ALA A 76 5.41 5.97 -18.16
C ALA A 76 5.29 7.49 -17.93
N ILE A 77 5.94 8.30 -18.77
CA ILE A 77 5.85 9.77 -18.67
C ILE A 77 4.42 10.24 -18.96
N ALA A 78 3.74 9.68 -19.96
CA ALA A 78 2.34 9.99 -20.21
C ALA A 78 1.45 9.66 -19.01
N ALA A 79 1.65 8.49 -18.38
CA ALA A 79 0.91 8.08 -17.19
C ALA A 79 1.21 8.96 -15.95
N LEU A 80 2.40 9.55 -15.84
CA LEU A 80 2.68 10.56 -14.81
C LEU A 80 1.86 11.84 -15.04
N LEU A 81 1.67 12.23 -16.29
CA LEU A 81 0.91 13.44 -16.64
C LEU A 81 -0.60 13.28 -16.42
N THR A 82 -1.12 12.05 -16.56
CA THR A 82 -2.53 11.73 -16.29
C THR A 82 -2.81 11.39 -14.82
N GLU A 83 -1.78 11.41 -13.96
CA GLU A 83 -1.84 10.99 -12.56
C GLU A 83 -2.22 9.50 -12.35
N ASP A 84 -2.24 8.70 -13.42
CA ASP A 84 -2.39 7.24 -13.34
C ASP A 84 -1.16 6.58 -12.71
N LEU A 85 -0.02 7.26 -12.76
CA LEU A 85 1.24 6.84 -12.17
C LEU A 85 1.73 7.84 -11.13
N HIS A 86 2.23 7.33 -10.00
CA HIS A 86 2.76 8.18 -8.93
C HIS A 86 4.28 8.35 -9.02
N PHE A 87 5.00 7.26 -9.36
CA PHE A 87 6.46 7.27 -9.46
C PHE A 87 6.97 6.50 -10.67
N TYR A 88 8.05 6.99 -11.25
CA TYR A 88 8.78 6.33 -12.33
C TYR A 88 10.28 6.30 -12.02
N THR A 89 10.94 5.17 -12.28
CA THR A 89 12.33 4.96 -11.83
C THR A 89 13.40 5.38 -12.84
N ALA A 90 13.06 5.72 -14.09
CA ALA A 90 14.07 6.13 -15.06
C ALA A 90 14.42 7.61 -14.97
N ILE A 91 15.59 7.91 -14.42
CA ILE A 91 16.06 9.29 -14.24
C ILE A 91 16.38 9.94 -15.58
N GLY A 92 17.19 9.30 -16.44
CA GLY A 92 17.64 9.93 -17.70
C GLY A 92 16.50 10.27 -18.67
N SER A 93 15.48 9.41 -18.78
CA SER A 93 14.29 9.68 -19.58
C SER A 93 13.48 10.85 -19.03
N THR A 94 13.28 10.86 -17.71
CA THR A 94 12.55 11.92 -17.00
C THR A 94 13.29 13.25 -17.07
N GLY A 95 14.61 13.26 -16.87
CA GLY A 95 15.45 14.45 -16.99
C GLY A 95 15.40 15.06 -18.39
N ARG A 96 15.53 14.24 -19.44
CA ARG A 96 15.37 14.72 -20.83
C ARG A 96 13.95 15.24 -21.13
N ALA A 97 12.91 14.69 -20.48
CA ALA A 97 11.56 15.21 -20.64
C ALA A 97 11.39 16.55 -19.92
N ALA A 98 11.91 16.69 -18.70
CA ALA A 98 11.92 17.94 -17.95
C ALA A 98 12.64 19.06 -18.71
N LEU A 99 13.80 18.76 -19.32
CA LEU A 99 14.53 19.72 -20.17
C LEU A 99 13.74 20.17 -21.41
N ARG A 100 12.75 19.39 -21.85
CA ARG A 100 11.83 19.75 -22.95
C ARG A 100 10.58 20.48 -22.47
N GLY A 101 10.52 20.88 -21.20
CA GLY A 101 9.37 21.59 -20.63
C GLY A 101 8.21 20.69 -20.20
N VAL A 102 8.38 19.36 -20.20
CA VAL A 102 7.39 18.45 -19.61
C VAL A 102 7.39 18.66 -18.10
N PRO A 103 6.23 18.83 -17.43
CA PRO A 103 6.15 19.15 -16.00
C PRO A 103 6.42 17.92 -15.10
N VAL A 104 7.57 17.28 -15.28
CA VAL A 104 8.05 16.15 -14.49
C VAL A 104 9.34 16.54 -13.75
N ARG A 105 9.63 15.85 -12.65
CA ARG A 105 10.79 16.12 -11.81
C ARG A 105 11.43 14.84 -11.30
N VAL A 106 12.74 14.88 -11.11
CA VAL A 106 13.49 13.82 -10.41
C VAL A 106 13.49 14.17 -8.92
N GLY A 107 12.77 13.40 -8.11
CA GLY A 107 12.66 13.64 -6.67
C GLY A 107 13.67 12.85 -5.82
N LEU A 108 14.10 11.68 -6.29
CA LEU A 108 15.01 10.80 -5.58
C LEU A 108 15.93 10.09 -6.57
N VAL A 109 17.20 10.00 -6.21
CA VAL A 109 18.21 9.20 -6.89
C VAL A 109 18.80 8.24 -5.86
N ALA A 110 18.63 6.94 -6.08
CA ALA A 110 19.14 5.89 -5.21
C ALA A 110 20.07 4.97 -6.01
N LEU A 111 21.37 5.08 -5.76
CA LEU A 111 22.39 4.20 -6.32
C LEU A 111 23.37 3.78 -5.22
N ASN A 112 23.93 2.58 -5.36
CA ASN A 112 25.01 2.09 -4.49
C ASN A 112 26.41 2.46 -5.00
N ARG A 113 26.48 3.27 -6.06
CA ARG A 113 27.71 3.70 -6.73
C ARG A 113 27.50 5.11 -7.29
N PRO A 114 28.59 5.87 -7.51
CA PRO A 114 28.50 7.11 -8.25
C PRO A 114 27.97 6.85 -9.68
N ASP A 115 27.14 7.78 -10.15
CA ASP A 115 26.62 7.79 -11.51
C ASP A 115 27.22 8.98 -12.26
N PHE A 116 28.19 8.70 -13.12
CA PHE A 116 28.95 9.73 -13.85
C PHE A 116 28.35 10.06 -15.23
N MET A 117 27.29 9.36 -15.64
CA MET A 117 26.76 9.38 -17.02
C MET A 117 25.33 9.95 -17.11
N LEU A 118 24.84 10.55 -16.03
CA LEU A 118 23.53 11.21 -15.98
C LEU A 118 23.51 12.53 -16.75
#